data_AF-A0A9X2S4A1-F1
#
_entry.id   AF-A0A9X2S4A1-F1
#
_cell.length_a   1.000
_cell.length_b   1.000
_cell.length_c   1.000
_cell.angle_alpha   90.00
_cell.angle_beta   90.00
_cell.angle_gamma   90.00
#
_symmetry.space_group_name_H-M   'P 1'
#
loop_
_entity.id
_entity.type
_entity.pdbx_description
1 polymer ?
#
loop_
_entity_poly.entity_id
_entity_poly.type
_entity_poly.pdbx_seq_one_letter_code
_entity_poly.pdbx_strand_id
1 'polypeptide(L)'
;MDYFKGEDLINIELLIKDNLDFYAHIDSNRKETLQEHIDRCNKYFFKIDKSKNIGSIFKNFEDLYLENADKSSKLLFRKLLLNTINFHDIGKINPKFQSDKMNNKILNKELFEGLGSKHSIISSIFYLDYFIEEIEKYKDIDKSIFKKLSHILFLNSYIISRHHGDLSGFNEFVDSFHEDYPGDTSKVIESLDNESYKEIYNKDVSALIKKLKKKCSNVRKQ
;
A
#
# COMPACT_ATOMS: atom_id res chain seq x y z
N MET A 1 -6.24 -26.59 -2.68
CA MET A 1 -5.99 -25.51 -1.70
C MET A 1 -6.02 -24.20 -2.45
N ASP A 2 -6.75 -23.23 -1.94
CA ASP A 2 -6.84 -21.90 -2.55
C ASP A 2 -5.49 -21.17 -2.35
N TYR A 3 -5.00 -20.53 -3.42
CA TYR A 3 -3.69 -19.87 -3.43
C TYR A 3 -3.71 -18.60 -2.57
N PHE A 4 -4.76 -17.79 -2.71
CA PHE A 4 -5.05 -16.66 -1.84
C PHE A 4 -6.03 -17.09 -0.75
N LYS A 5 -5.81 -16.61 0.48
CA LYS A 5 -6.65 -16.95 1.62
C LYS A 5 -7.11 -15.70 2.35
N GLY A 6 -8.35 -15.71 2.82
CA GLY A 6 -8.90 -14.60 3.61
C GLY A 6 -8.13 -14.36 4.92
N GLU A 7 -7.49 -15.38 5.49
CA GLU A 7 -6.66 -15.27 6.71
C GLU A 7 -5.39 -14.41 6.51
N ASP A 8 -4.97 -14.21 5.27
CA ASP A 8 -3.80 -13.40 4.92
C ASP A 8 -4.15 -11.92 4.66
N LEU A 9 -5.43 -11.56 4.74
CA LEU A 9 -5.89 -10.17 4.64
C LEU A 9 -5.56 -9.39 5.90
N ILE A 10 -4.98 -8.21 5.73
CA ILE A 10 -4.70 -7.27 6.80
C ILE A 10 -5.98 -6.52 7.13
N ASN A 11 -6.37 -6.51 8.40
CA ASN A 11 -7.50 -5.71 8.85
C ASN A 11 -7.10 -4.23 8.93
N ILE A 12 -7.63 -3.42 8.01
CA ILE A 12 -7.32 -1.99 7.91
C ILE A 12 -7.94 -1.19 9.06
N GLU A 13 -9.05 -1.64 9.66
CA GLU A 13 -9.63 -1.00 10.86
C GLU A 13 -8.64 -0.95 12.01
N LEU A 14 -7.79 -1.98 12.17
CA LEU A 14 -6.77 -1.98 13.23
C LEU A 14 -5.68 -0.94 12.99
N LEU A 15 -5.50 -0.50 11.73
CA LEU A 15 -4.47 0.45 11.35
C LEU A 15 -4.95 1.90 11.45
N ILE A 16 -6.25 2.17 11.50
CA ILE A 16 -6.82 3.52 11.49
C ILE A 16 -7.50 3.83 12.82
N LYS A 17 -7.69 5.11 13.13
CA LYS A 17 -8.34 5.51 14.39
C LYS A 17 -9.81 5.09 14.42
N ASP A 18 -10.18 4.35 15.47
CA ASP A 18 -11.54 3.81 15.68
C ASP A 18 -12.54 4.87 16.15
N ASN A 19 -12.05 5.95 16.75
CA ASN A 19 -12.87 7.09 17.17
C ASN A 19 -13.18 8.08 16.03
N LEU A 20 -12.77 7.78 14.80
CA LEU A 20 -13.02 8.60 13.61
C LEU A 20 -13.71 7.78 12.52
N ASP A 21 -14.78 8.32 11.95
CA ASP A 21 -15.43 7.71 10.80
C ASP A 21 -14.72 8.11 9.51
N PHE A 22 -14.15 7.14 8.80
CA PHE A 22 -13.54 7.34 7.49
C PHE A 22 -14.43 6.77 6.38
N TYR A 23 -14.76 7.60 5.39
CA TYR A 23 -15.59 7.20 4.26
C TYR A 23 -14.78 7.02 2.99
N ALA A 24 -15.15 6.03 2.16
CA ALA A 24 -14.55 5.80 0.86
C ALA A 24 -15.37 6.40 -0.29
N HIS A 25 -16.69 6.38 -0.15
CA HIS A 25 -17.63 6.97 -1.11
C HIS A 25 -18.81 7.65 -0.41
N ILE A 26 -19.36 8.65 -1.11
CA ILE A 26 -20.63 9.27 -0.78
C ILE A 26 -21.52 9.20 -2.02
N ASP A 27 -22.70 8.59 -1.87
CA ASP A 27 -23.77 8.69 -2.85
C ASP A 27 -24.88 9.61 -2.30
N SER A 28 -25.93 9.83 -3.07
CA SER A 28 -27.02 10.76 -2.71
C SER A 28 -27.71 10.41 -1.39
N ASN A 29 -27.68 9.16 -0.95
CA ASN A 29 -28.49 8.64 0.15
C ASN A 29 -27.66 7.91 1.23
N ARG A 30 -26.38 7.64 0.99
CA ARG A 30 -25.53 6.82 1.85
C ARG A 30 -24.07 7.24 1.74
N LYS A 31 -23.40 7.22 2.90
CA LYS A 31 -21.94 7.20 2.98
C LYS A 31 -21.48 5.76 3.15
N GLU A 32 -20.56 5.32 2.30
CA GLU A 32 -19.89 4.04 2.40
C GLU A 32 -18.61 4.21 3.21
N THR A 33 -18.44 3.43 4.27
CA THR A 33 -17.22 3.48 5.09
C THR A 33 -16.03 2.90 4.31
N LEU A 34 -14.82 3.29 4.71
CA LEU A 34 -13.61 2.73 4.12
C LEU A 34 -13.54 1.19 4.29
N GLN A 35 -13.98 0.68 5.45
CA GLN A 35 -14.02 -0.76 5.69
C GLN A 35 -15.06 -1.46 4.80
N GLU A 36 -16.28 -0.93 4.70
CA GLU A 36 -17.32 -1.49 3.81
C GLU A 36 -16.84 -1.58 2.37
N HIS A 37 -16.11 -0.55 1.92
CA HIS A 37 -15.51 -0.50 0.59
C HIS A 37 -14.48 -1.63 0.39
N ILE A 38 -13.52 -1.76 1.31
CA ILE A 38 -12.45 -2.77 1.23
C ILE A 38 -13.03 -4.19 1.32
N ASP A 39 -14.00 -4.43 2.20
CA ASP A 39 -14.67 -5.72 2.32
C ASP A 39 -15.39 -6.12 1.03
N ARG A 40 -16.04 -5.15 0.38
CA ARG A 40 -16.67 -5.38 -0.93
C ARG A 40 -15.61 -5.70 -1.99
N CYS A 41 -14.51 -4.96 -2.04
CA CYS A 41 -13.41 -5.23 -2.97
C CYS A 41 -12.84 -6.65 -2.78
N ASN A 42 -12.58 -7.06 -1.54
CA ASN A 42 -12.13 -8.42 -1.22
C ASN A 42 -13.15 -9.49 -1.62
N LYS A 43 -14.43 -9.27 -1.29
CA LYS A 43 -15.52 -10.19 -1.67
C LYS A 43 -15.56 -10.42 -3.18
N TYR A 44 -15.43 -9.37 -3.98
CA TYR A 44 -15.45 -9.51 -5.44
C TYR A 44 -14.15 -10.06 -6.00
N PHE A 45 -12.99 -9.73 -5.41
CA PHE A 45 -11.72 -10.35 -5.78
C PHE A 45 -11.78 -11.87 -5.64
N PHE A 46 -12.22 -12.41 -4.51
CA PHE A 46 -12.32 -13.88 -4.33
C PHE A 46 -13.34 -14.52 -5.28
N LYS A 47 -14.41 -13.82 -5.65
CA LYS A 47 -15.34 -14.30 -6.70
C LYS A 47 -14.66 -14.35 -8.06
N ILE A 48 -13.91 -13.31 -8.41
CA ILE A 48 -13.16 -13.24 -9.68
C ILE A 48 -12.11 -14.34 -9.69
N ASP A 49 -11.31 -14.47 -8.63
CA ASP A 49 -10.30 -15.52 -8.49
C ASP A 49 -10.90 -16.91 -8.71
N LYS A 50 -11.99 -17.24 -8.01
CA LYS A 50 -12.70 -18.52 -8.18
C LYS A 50 -13.20 -18.72 -9.61
N SER A 51 -13.68 -17.68 -10.28
CA SER A 51 -14.26 -17.78 -11.62
C SER A 51 -13.23 -17.80 -12.76
N LYS A 52 -12.09 -17.13 -12.57
CA LYS A 52 -11.05 -16.93 -13.58
C LYS A 52 -9.76 -17.69 -13.28
N ASN A 53 -9.69 -18.37 -12.13
CA ASN A 53 -8.56 -19.13 -11.65
C ASN A 53 -7.26 -18.28 -11.56
N ILE A 54 -7.39 -17.05 -11.06
CA ILE A 54 -6.30 -16.08 -10.97
C ILE A 54 -5.17 -16.59 -10.07
N GLY A 55 -5.51 -17.28 -8.99
CA GLY A 55 -4.58 -17.90 -8.05
C GLY A 55 -3.67 -18.93 -8.70
N SER A 56 -4.14 -19.67 -9.72
CA SER A 56 -3.26 -20.58 -10.46
C SER A 56 -2.26 -19.84 -11.34
N ILE A 57 -2.64 -18.69 -11.90
CA ILE A 57 -1.73 -17.84 -12.68
C ILE A 57 -0.63 -17.31 -11.77
N PHE A 58 -0.99 -16.77 -10.61
CA PHE A 58 0.00 -16.29 -9.63
C PHE A 58 0.82 -17.41 -9.02
N LYS A 59 0.26 -18.61 -8.83
CA LYS A 59 1.05 -19.78 -8.40
C LYS A 59 2.12 -20.13 -9.42
N ASN A 60 1.78 -20.16 -10.72
CA ASN A 60 2.77 -20.42 -11.76
C ASN A 60 3.84 -19.34 -11.80
N PHE A 61 3.45 -18.06 -11.64
CA PHE A 61 4.40 -16.96 -11.53
C PHE A 61 5.30 -17.10 -10.30
N GLU A 62 4.75 -17.44 -9.13
CA GLU A 62 5.50 -17.69 -7.90
C GLU A 62 6.50 -18.84 -8.09
N ASP A 63 6.09 -19.96 -8.68
CA ASP A 63 6.97 -21.11 -8.85
C ASP A 63 8.14 -20.81 -9.80
N LEU A 64 7.95 -19.96 -10.81
CA LEU A 64 9.01 -19.52 -11.72
C LEU A 64 9.87 -18.41 -11.12
N TYR A 65 9.24 -17.37 -10.55
CA TYR A 65 9.94 -16.19 -10.05
C TYR A 65 10.66 -16.47 -8.73
N LEU A 66 10.10 -17.35 -7.89
CA LEU A 66 10.58 -17.72 -6.56
C LEU A 66 10.91 -19.23 -6.45
N GLU A 67 11.48 -19.82 -7.51
CA GLU A 67 11.72 -21.27 -7.60
C GLU A 67 12.45 -21.86 -6.37
N ASN A 68 13.47 -21.15 -5.86
CA ASN A 68 14.33 -21.57 -4.73
C ASN A 68 13.90 -20.97 -3.39
N ALA A 69 12.75 -20.29 -3.34
CA ALA A 69 12.29 -19.62 -2.13
C ALA A 69 11.68 -20.61 -1.15
N ASP A 70 11.95 -20.40 0.14
CA ASP A 70 11.31 -21.16 1.20
C ASP A 70 9.82 -20.84 1.33
N LYS A 71 9.13 -21.63 2.16
CA LYS A 71 7.68 -21.50 2.37
C LYS A 71 7.29 -20.12 2.93
N SER A 72 8.10 -19.56 3.83
CA SER A 72 7.88 -18.24 4.45
C SER A 72 7.95 -17.11 3.42
N SER A 73 8.92 -17.16 2.52
CA SER A 73 9.12 -16.19 1.45
C SER A 73 7.97 -16.22 0.44
N LYS A 74 7.52 -17.43 0.06
CA LYS A 74 6.34 -17.62 -0.80
C LYS A 74 5.06 -17.11 -0.13
N LEU A 75 4.89 -17.36 1.18
CA LEU A 75 3.75 -16.82 1.93
C LEU A 75 3.76 -15.28 1.97
N LEU A 76 4.93 -14.67 2.21
CA LEU A 76 5.08 -13.21 2.18
C LEU A 76 4.77 -12.65 0.79
N PHE A 77 5.26 -13.28 -0.28
CA PHE A 77 4.93 -12.90 -1.65
C PHE A 77 3.40 -12.86 -1.91
N ARG A 78 2.68 -13.89 -1.46
CA ARG A 78 1.21 -13.94 -1.56
C ARG A 78 0.54 -12.81 -0.78
N LYS A 79 1.02 -12.52 0.44
CA LYS A 79 0.53 -11.41 1.26
C LYS A 79 0.72 -10.06 0.60
N LEU A 80 1.88 -9.82 -0.02
CA LEU A 80 2.15 -8.61 -0.79
C LEU A 80 1.13 -8.42 -1.90
N LEU A 81 0.86 -9.46 -2.70
CA LEU A 81 -0.11 -9.40 -3.79
C LEU A 81 -1.53 -9.17 -3.29
N LEU A 82 -1.98 -9.97 -2.32
CA LEU A 82 -3.35 -9.94 -1.82
C LEU A 82 -3.69 -8.59 -1.18
N ASN A 83 -2.77 -8.04 -0.38
CA ASN A 83 -3.02 -6.79 0.36
C ASN A 83 -2.85 -5.52 -0.49
N THR A 84 -2.56 -5.63 -1.78
CA THR A 84 -2.75 -4.48 -2.69
C THR A 84 -4.20 -3.99 -2.67
N ILE A 85 -5.15 -4.92 -2.53
CA ILE A 85 -6.59 -4.63 -2.45
C ILE A 85 -6.92 -3.88 -1.17
N ASN A 86 -6.37 -4.30 -0.03
CA ASN A 86 -6.69 -3.68 1.26
C ASN A 86 -6.08 -2.28 1.39
N PHE A 87 -4.91 -2.08 0.80
CA PHE A 87 -4.21 -0.81 0.92
C PHE A 87 -4.55 0.20 -0.17
N HIS A 88 -5.14 -0.18 -1.31
CA HIS A 88 -5.25 0.75 -2.44
C HIS A 88 -5.92 2.09 -2.07
N ASP A 89 -6.90 2.04 -1.17
CA ASP A 89 -7.71 3.17 -0.74
C ASP A 89 -7.45 3.64 0.71
N ILE A 90 -6.50 3.03 1.44
CA ILE A 90 -6.27 3.40 2.85
C ILE A 90 -5.93 4.88 3.01
N GLY A 91 -5.24 5.50 2.05
CA GLY A 91 -4.91 6.92 2.03
C GLY A 91 -6.14 7.85 2.03
N LYS A 92 -7.36 7.33 1.84
CA LYS A 92 -8.60 8.10 2.01
C LYS A 92 -8.78 8.58 3.46
N ILE A 93 -8.01 8.05 4.43
CA ILE A 93 -7.93 8.62 5.78
C ILE A 93 -7.36 10.04 5.84
N ASN A 94 -6.76 10.54 4.75
CA ASN A 94 -6.34 11.92 4.62
C ASN A 94 -7.50 12.89 4.95
N PRO A 95 -7.37 13.76 5.98
CA PRO A 95 -8.44 14.68 6.37
C PRO A 95 -8.90 15.59 5.24
N LYS A 96 -7.99 15.96 4.33
CA LYS A 96 -8.33 16.78 3.17
C LYS A 96 -9.18 16.02 2.16
N PHE A 97 -8.93 14.72 1.96
CA PHE A 97 -9.82 13.85 1.18
C PHE A 97 -11.21 13.72 1.85
N GLN A 98 -11.25 13.46 3.16
CA GLN A 98 -12.51 13.35 3.89
C GLN A 98 -13.35 14.63 3.80
N SER A 99 -12.72 15.80 3.98
CA SER A 99 -13.40 17.08 3.86
C SER A 99 -13.90 17.33 2.43
N ASP A 100 -13.01 17.22 1.44
CA ASP A 100 -13.29 17.66 0.06
C ASP A 100 -14.16 16.68 -0.73
N LYS A 101 -14.02 15.38 -0.49
CA LYS A 101 -14.65 14.33 -1.29
C LYS A 101 -15.81 13.65 -0.56
N MET A 102 -15.73 13.53 0.76
CA MET A 102 -16.74 12.80 1.56
C MET A 102 -17.66 13.72 2.36
N ASN A 103 -17.47 15.04 2.29
CA ASN A 103 -18.15 16.02 3.15
C ASN A 103 -18.11 15.57 4.62
N ASN A 104 -16.90 15.24 5.08
CA ASN A 104 -16.64 14.67 6.39
C ASN A 104 -15.45 15.38 7.04
N LYS A 105 -15.74 16.31 7.94
CA LYS A 105 -14.71 17.13 8.59
C LYS A 105 -14.22 16.47 9.88
N ILE A 106 -13.30 15.51 9.72
CA ILE A 106 -12.74 14.74 10.85
C ILE A 106 -11.69 15.51 11.66
N LEU A 107 -10.90 16.37 11.01
CA LEU A 107 -9.86 17.19 11.64
C LEU A 107 -9.88 18.60 11.03
N ASN A 108 -9.51 19.60 11.83
CA ASN A 108 -9.44 21.01 11.41
C ASN A 108 -8.05 21.42 10.88
N LYS A 109 -7.26 20.46 10.38
CA LYS A 109 -5.92 20.71 9.84
C LYS A 109 -5.57 19.78 8.68
N GLU A 110 -4.65 20.23 7.85
CA GLU A 110 -4.03 19.41 6.81
C GLU A 110 -2.89 18.60 7.41
N LEU A 111 -2.92 17.27 7.25
CA LEU A 111 -1.85 16.38 7.73
C LEU A 111 -0.82 16.06 6.64
N PHE A 112 -1.24 16.11 5.38
CA PHE A 112 -0.45 15.73 4.21
C PHE A 112 -0.23 16.96 3.33
N GLU A 113 0.66 17.85 3.78
CA GLU A 113 0.80 19.19 3.22
C GLU A 113 1.17 19.16 1.73
N GLY A 114 0.43 19.92 0.92
CA GLY A 114 0.70 20.07 -0.51
C GLY A 114 0.33 18.84 -1.35
N LEU A 115 -0.41 17.87 -0.77
CA LEU A 115 -1.01 16.74 -1.47
C LEU A 115 -2.50 16.92 -1.75
N GLY A 116 -3.17 17.84 -1.06
CA GLY A 116 -4.60 18.06 -1.23
C GLY A 116 -5.39 16.78 -0.94
N SER A 117 -6.31 16.39 -1.83
CA SER A 117 -7.11 15.16 -1.69
C SER A 117 -6.51 13.92 -2.37
N LYS A 118 -5.23 13.94 -2.77
CA LYS A 118 -4.56 12.76 -3.35
C LYS A 118 -4.42 11.68 -2.28
N HIS A 119 -5.13 10.57 -2.43
CA HIS A 119 -5.06 9.44 -1.51
C HIS A 119 -4.23 8.28 -2.04
N SER A 120 -4.16 8.07 -3.37
CA SER A 120 -3.46 6.93 -3.96
C SER A 120 -1.96 6.89 -3.61
N ILE A 121 -1.29 8.05 -3.59
CA ILE A 121 0.12 8.13 -3.18
C ILE A 121 0.29 7.90 -1.68
N ILE A 122 -0.65 8.36 -0.84
CA ILE A 122 -0.62 8.10 0.61
C ILE A 122 -0.79 6.60 0.87
N SER A 123 -1.77 5.97 0.20
CA SER A 123 -1.99 4.52 0.21
C SER A 123 -0.74 3.74 -0.18
N SER A 124 -0.08 4.18 -1.25
CA SER A 124 1.13 3.59 -1.78
C SER A 124 2.29 3.57 -0.76
N ILE A 125 2.45 4.66 -0.01
CA ILE A 125 3.48 4.78 1.03
C ILE A 125 3.12 3.99 2.29
N PHE A 126 1.86 3.98 2.72
CA PHE A 126 1.44 3.13 3.86
C PHE A 126 1.58 1.64 3.55
N TYR A 127 1.32 1.22 2.31
CA TYR A 127 1.59 -0.15 1.88
C TYR A 127 3.08 -0.50 1.93
N LEU A 128 3.97 0.40 1.45
CA LEU A 128 5.42 0.22 1.59
C LEU A 128 5.81 0.10 3.06
N ASP A 129 5.35 1.04 3.89
CA ASP A 129 5.66 1.09 5.32
C ASP A 129 5.28 -0.20 6.04
N TYR A 130 4.11 -0.74 5.72
CA TYR A 130 3.60 -1.93 6.36
C TYR A 130 4.51 -3.14 6.14
N PHE A 131 5.01 -3.33 4.92
CA PHE A 131 5.71 -4.55 4.53
C PHE A 131 7.24 -4.43 4.52
N ILE A 132 7.81 -3.23 4.52
CA ILE A 132 9.26 -3.04 4.35
C ILE A 132 10.08 -3.75 5.44
N GLU A 133 9.60 -3.76 6.68
CA GLU A 133 10.28 -4.43 7.80
C GLU A 133 10.26 -5.95 7.67
N GLU A 134 9.18 -6.52 7.13
CA GLU A 134 9.12 -7.97 6.89
C GLU A 134 10.10 -8.39 5.79
N ILE A 135 10.28 -7.57 4.77
CA ILE A 135 11.22 -7.85 3.67
C ILE A 135 12.66 -7.64 4.11
N GLU A 136 12.97 -6.61 4.90
CA GLU A 136 14.35 -6.33 5.36
C GLU A 136 14.94 -7.48 6.19
N LYS A 137 14.12 -8.33 6.82
CA LYS A 137 14.58 -9.56 7.50
C LYS A 137 15.38 -10.49 6.58
N TYR A 138 15.13 -10.47 5.26
CA TYR A 138 15.81 -11.34 4.29
C TYR A 138 17.12 -10.77 3.79
N LYS A 139 17.43 -9.50 4.05
CA LYS A 139 18.54 -8.77 3.42
C LYS A 139 19.90 -9.43 3.61
N ASP A 140 20.15 -9.91 4.82
CA ASP A 140 21.41 -10.55 5.21
C ASP A 140 21.32 -12.08 5.20
N ILE A 141 20.11 -12.64 5.02
CA ILE A 141 19.85 -14.09 5.00
C ILE A 141 19.88 -14.61 3.56
N ASP A 142 19.07 -14.02 2.68
CA ASP A 142 18.99 -14.38 1.27
C ASP A 142 18.79 -13.11 0.43
N LYS A 143 19.91 -12.60 -0.08
CA LYS A 143 19.94 -11.38 -0.89
C LYS A 143 19.17 -11.52 -2.20
N SER A 144 19.01 -12.72 -2.74
CA SER A 144 18.25 -12.97 -3.96
C SER A 144 16.76 -12.80 -3.68
N ILE A 145 16.25 -13.45 -2.63
CA ILE A 145 14.86 -13.33 -2.19
C ILE A 145 14.53 -11.91 -1.74
N PHE A 146 15.42 -11.28 -0.96
CA PHE A 146 15.27 -9.87 -0.58
C PHE A 146 15.04 -8.97 -1.79
N LYS A 147 15.85 -9.11 -2.86
CA LYS A 147 15.69 -8.33 -4.09
C LYS A 147 14.37 -8.60 -4.80
N LYS A 148 13.99 -9.87 -4.93
CA LYS A 148 12.74 -10.26 -5.61
C LYS A 148 11.51 -9.77 -4.87
N LEU A 149 11.45 -9.95 -3.55
CA LEU A 149 10.36 -9.44 -2.72
C LEU A 149 10.32 -7.91 -2.71
N SER A 150 11.48 -7.24 -2.63
CA SER A 150 11.57 -5.78 -2.74
C SER A 150 11.03 -5.28 -4.08
N HIS A 151 11.35 -5.95 -5.18
CA HIS A 151 10.81 -5.59 -6.50
C HIS A 151 9.28 -5.67 -6.51
N ILE A 152 8.70 -6.76 -6.00
CA ILE A 152 7.24 -6.93 -5.93
C ILE A 152 6.60 -5.90 -5.00
N LEU A 153 7.23 -5.58 -3.86
CA LEU A 153 6.77 -4.54 -2.95
C LEU A 153 6.68 -3.17 -3.65
N PHE A 154 7.76 -2.76 -4.34
CA PHE A 154 7.78 -1.49 -5.07
C PHE A 154 6.82 -1.48 -6.27
N LEU A 155 6.72 -2.58 -7.02
CA LEU A 155 5.78 -2.69 -8.13
C LEU A 155 4.34 -2.57 -7.66
N ASN A 156 3.96 -3.28 -6.61
CA ASN A 156 2.62 -3.19 -6.02
C ASN A 156 2.33 -1.78 -5.50
N SER A 157 3.29 -1.17 -4.82
CA SER A 157 3.19 0.21 -4.35
C SER A 157 3.01 1.22 -5.50
N TYR A 158 3.71 1.02 -6.62
CA TYR A 158 3.51 1.79 -7.84
C TYR A 158 2.09 1.63 -8.39
N ILE A 159 1.60 0.39 -8.52
CA ILE A 159 0.24 0.11 -9.02
C ILE A 159 -0.81 0.78 -8.13
N ILE A 160 -0.64 0.72 -6.80
CA ILE A 160 -1.49 1.43 -5.85
C ILE A 160 -1.43 2.94 -6.08
N SER A 161 -0.26 3.53 -6.32
CA SER A 161 -0.13 4.98 -6.54
C SER A 161 -0.88 5.46 -7.79
N ARG A 162 -1.06 4.58 -8.78
CA ARG A 162 -1.66 4.86 -10.09
C ARG A 162 -3.08 4.35 -10.29
N HIS A 163 -3.75 3.80 -9.28
CA HIS A 163 -5.07 3.17 -9.47
C HIS A 163 -6.19 4.13 -9.95
N HIS A 164 -5.94 5.45 -9.96
CA HIS A 164 -6.85 6.48 -10.49
C HIS A 164 -6.36 7.20 -11.75
N GLY A 165 -5.19 6.83 -12.31
CA GLY A 165 -4.62 7.48 -13.48
C GLY A 165 -3.92 6.50 -14.41
N ASP A 166 -3.34 7.02 -15.48
CA ASP A 166 -2.61 6.19 -16.44
C ASP A 166 -1.37 5.56 -15.79
N LEU A 167 -0.97 4.39 -16.28
CA LEU A 167 0.30 3.78 -15.89
C LEU A 167 1.46 4.60 -16.49
N SER A 168 2.05 5.48 -15.68
CA SER A 168 3.28 6.23 -16.02
C SER A 168 4.52 5.34 -15.87
N GLY A 169 5.73 5.83 -16.11
CA GLY A 169 6.92 4.98 -15.99
C GLY A 169 7.12 4.45 -14.56
N PHE A 170 7.33 3.14 -14.39
CA PHE A 170 7.70 2.57 -13.06
C PHE A 170 8.97 3.23 -12.50
N ASN A 171 9.95 3.52 -13.38
CA ASN A 171 11.17 4.21 -13.00
C ASN A 171 10.88 5.62 -12.46
N GLU A 172 9.90 6.35 -13.02
CA GLU A 172 9.51 7.67 -12.52
C GLU A 172 8.97 7.58 -11.08
N PHE A 173 8.21 6.52 -10.77
CA PHE A 173 7.76 6.28 -9.41
C PHE A 173 8.91 5.99 -8.46
N VAL A 174 9.84 5.11 -8.84
CA VAL A 174 11.04 4.83 -8.03
C VAL A 174 11.91 6.09 -7.87
N ASP A 175 12.00 6.90 -8.91
CA ASP A 175 12.77 8.15 -8.92
C ASP A 175 12.14 9.23 -8.03
N SER A 176 10.81 9.21 -7.86
CA SER A 176 10.09 10.14 -6.96
C SER A 176 10.46 10.01 -5.48
N PHE A 177 11.17 8.93 -5.09
CA PHE A 177 11.73 8.79 -3.75
C PHE A 177 13.07 9.50 -3.60
N HIS A 178 13.79 9.87 -4.66
CA HIS A 178 15.11 10.49 -4.56
C HIS A 178 15.00 11.95 -4.10
N GLU A 179 15.92 12.37 -3.24
CA GLU A 179 15.97 13.74 -2.69
C GLU A 179 16.05 14.82 -3.79
N ASP A 180 16.72 14.51 -4.91
CA ASP A 180 16.90 15.44 -6.03
C ASP A 180 15.64 15.62 -6.91
N TYR A 181 14.62 14.76 -6.73
CA TYR A 181 13.37 14.79 -7.50
C TYR A 181 12.16 14.88 -6.55
N PRO A 182 11.94 16.02 -5.88
CA PRO A 182 10.88 16.17 -4.90
C PRO A 182 9.50 16.06 -5.58
N GLY A 183 8.86 14.90 -5.39
CA GLY A 183 7.51 14.60 -5.85
C GLY A 183 6.51 14.45 -4.72
N ASP A 184 5.30 13.97 -5.05
CA ASP A 184 4.26 13.68 -4.06
C ASP A 184 4.74 12.67 -2.99
N THR A 185 5.57 11.70 -3.37
CA THR A 185 6.20 10.73 -2.44
C THR A 185 6.99 11.42 -1.33
N SER A 186 7.85 12.39 -1.67
CA SER A 186 8.65 13.14 -0.70
C SER A 186 7.76 13.89 0.29
N LYS A 187 6.67 14.51 -0.19
CA LYS A 187 5.69 15.20 0.66
C LYS A 187 5.01 14.26 1.64
N VAL A 188 4.63 13.05 1.21
CA VAL A 188 4.07 12.04 2.13
C VAL A 188 5.10 11.73 3.21
N ILE A 189 6.33 11.39 2.83
CA ILE A 189 7.38 10.99 3.80
C ILE A 189 7.66 12.13 4.80
N GLU A 190 7.73 13.38 4.35
CA GLU A 190 7.92 14.56 5.21
C GLU A 190 6.75 14.75 6.18
N SER A 191 5.53 14.53 5.70
CA SER A 191 4.33 14.56 6.54
C SER A 191 4.33 13.45 7.61
N LEU A 192 5.04 12.34 7.37
CA LEU A 192 5.19 11.27 8.37
C LEU A 192 6.27 11.59 9.42
N ASP A 193 7.17 12.54 9.17
CA ASP A 193 8.25 12.89 10.11
C ASP A 193 7.77 13.73 11.30
N ASN A 194 6.71 14.51 11.12
CA ASN A 194 6.14 15.36 12.18
C ASN A 194 5.22 14.60 13.17
N GLU A 195 5.06 13.28 12.99
CA GLU A 195 4.20 12.38 13.78
C GLU A 195 2.69 12.72 13.81
N SER A 196 2.23 13.74 13.09
CA SER A 196 0.83 14.16 13.07
C SER A 196 -0.12 13.10 12.46
N TYR A 197 0.42 12.18 11.65
CA TYR A 197 -0.31 11.02 11.14
C TYR A 197 -0.89 10.12 12.26
N LYS A 198 -0.33 10.17 13.47
CA LYS A 198 -0.81 9.40 14.63
C LYS A 198 -2.23 9.78 15.06
N GLU A 199 -2.75 10.92 14.60
CA GLU A 199 -4.14 11.33 14.82
C GLU A 199 -5.16 10.58 13.94
N ILE A 200 -4.69 9.85 12.92
CA ILE A 200 -5.56 9.10 11.99
C ILE A 200 -5.12 7.66 11.78
N TYR A 201 -3.88 7.31 12.12
CA TYR A 201 -3.25 6.01 11.87
C TYR A 201 -2.59 5.48 13.15
N ASN A 202 -2.82 4.22 13.49
CA ASN A 202 -2.42 3.60 14.75
C ASN A 202 -1.00 3.01 14.73
N LYS A 203 -0.52 2.58 13.57
CA LYS A 203 0.79 1.93 13.46
C LYS A 203 1.89 3.00 13.39
N ASP A 204 2.97 2.81 14.14
CA ASP A 204 4.18 3.61 13.99
C ASP A 204 4.83 3.38 12.61
N VAL A 205 5.15 4.47 11.94
CA VAL A 205 5.85 4.45 10.64
C VAL A 205 7.30 4.01 10.86
N SER A 206 7.74 3.05 10.06
CA SER A 206 9.07 2.50 10.09
C SER A 206 10.13 3.55 9.78
N ALA A 207 11.23 3.52 10.54
CA ALA A 207 12.42 4.31 10.23
C ALA A 207 13.04 3.96 8.87
N LEU A 208 12.68 2.81 8.27
CA LEU A 208 13.14 2.41 6.94
C LEU A 208 12.51 3.26 5.83
N ILE A 209 11.22 3.61 5.94
CA ILE A 209 10.54 4.51 4.99
C ILE A 209 11.20 5.88 4.96
N LYS A 210 11.55 6.40 6.14
CA LYS A 210 12.28 7.66 6.28
C LYS A 210 13.66 7.63 5.61
N LYS A 211 14.26 6.43 5.51
CA LYS A 211 15.56 6.19 4.86
C LYS A 211 15.45 5.90 3.36
N LEU A 212 14.26 5.63 2.82
CA LEU A 212 14.08 5.37 1.39
C LEU A 212 14.49 6.56 0.51
N LYS A 213 14.40 7.79 1.05
CA LYS A 213 14.91 9.01 0.41
C LYS A 213 16.35 8.88 -0.11
N LYS A 214 17.16 8.03 0.54
CA LYS A 214 18.60 7.88 0.28
C LYS A 214 18.99 6.59 -0.46
N LYS A 215 18.05 5.66 -0.74
CA LYS A 215 18.41 4.24 -1.05
C LYS A 215 17.68 3.55 -2.21
N CYS A 216 17.04 4.27 -3.14
CA CYS A 216 16.36 3.61 -4.28
C CYS A 216 17.30 3.06 -5.39
N SER A 217 18.61 2.92 -5.14
CA SER A 217 19.56 2.38 -6.13
C SER A 217 19.43 0.87 -6.41
N ASN A 218 18.85 0.10 -5.47
CA ASN A 218 18.74 -1.36 -5.60
C ASN A 218 17.56 -1.84 -6.47
N VAL A 219 16.52 -1.01 -6.64
CA VAL A 219 15.33 -1.33 -7.45
C VAL A 219 15.58 -1.01 -8.93
N ARG A 220 16.52 -0.11 -9.24
CA ARG A 220 16.86 0.34 -10.60
C ARG A 220 17.60 -0.69 -11.48
N LYS A 221 18.10 -1.81 -10.93
CA LYS A 221 19.07 -2.71 -11.61
C LYS A 221 18.51 -4.11 -11.96
N GLN A 222 17.24 -4.24 -12.32
CA GLN A 222 16.70 -5.47 -12.91
C GLN A 222 16.33 -5.22 -14.37
#